data_AF-A0A847Z746-F1
#
_entry.id   AF-A0A847Z746-F1
#
_cell.length_a   1.000
_cell.length_b   1.000
_cell.length_c   1.000
_cell.angle_alpha   90.00
_cell.angle_beta   90.00
_cell.angle_gamma   90.00
#
_symmetry.space_group_name_H-M   'P 1'
#
loop_
_entity.id
_entity.type
_entity.pdbx_description
1 polymer ?
#
loop_
_entity_poly.entity_id
_entity_poly.type
_entity_poly.pdbx_seq_one_letter_code
_entity_poly.pdbx_strand_id
1 'polypeptide(L)'
;MKKIFILLLLLCILTLSSCKPAGEPKQFVESYYNNILQNNFSDAYNMLCTQSKINYPEEDFILYQQLLDEAYNFTGFTVEQISNNRNKYIDGVK
;
A
#
# COMPACT_ATOMS: atom_id res chain seq x y z
N MET A 1 27.65 -27.51 8.81
CA MET A 1 27.34 -26.09 9.08
C MET A 1 27.44 -25.21 7.83
N LYS A 2 28.59 -25.12 7.14
CA LYS A 2 28.74 -24.29 5.91
C LYS A 2 27.69 -24.56 4.80
N LYS A 3 27.35 -25.82 4.54
CA LYS A 3 26.35 -26.20 3.51
C LYS A 3 24.91 -25.76 3.85
N ILE A 4 24.55 -25.79 5.13
CA ILE A 4 23.22 -25.34 5.62
C ILE A 4 23.12 -23.81 5.52
N PHE A 5 24.21 -23.11 5.83
CA PHE A 5 24.27 -21.66 5.72
C PHE A 5 24.11 -21.19 4.26
N ILE A 6 24.75 -21.87 3.31
CA ILE A 6 24.61 -21.59 1.87
C ILE A 6 23.18 -21.86 1.39
N LEU A 7 22.53 -22.92 1.89
CA LEU A 7 21.13 -23.25 1.56
C LEU A 7 20.15 -22.19 2.08
N LEU A 8 20.33 -21.73 3.32
CA LEU A 8 19.54 -20.64 3.91
C LEU A 8 19.73 -19.32 3.16
N LEU A 9 20.97 -19.01 2.76
CA LEU A 9 21.28 -17.81 1.99
C LEU A 9 20.56 -17.81 0.62
N LEU A 10 20.54 -18.96 -0.08
CA LEU A 10 19.82 -19.13 -1.34
C LEU A 10 18.30 -18.99 -1.18
N LEU A 11 17.74 -19.49 -0.08
CA LEU A 11 16.31 -19.34 0.24
C LEU A 11 15.93 -17.87 0.50
N CYS A 12 16.78 -17.11 1.20
CA CYS A 12 16.56 -15.67 1.40
C CYS A 12 16.63 -14.87 0.09
N ILE A 13 17.46 -15.27 -0.88
CA ILE A 13 17.56 -14.61 -2.20
C ILE A 13 16.28 -14.83 -3.02
N LEU A 14 15.58 -15.96 -2.83
CA LEU A 14 14.30 -16.22 -3.51
C LEU A 14 13.15 -15.36 -2.95
N THR A 15 13.18 -15.02 -1.66
CA THR A 15 12.21 -14.11 -1.02
C THR A 15 12.49 -12.62 -1.30
N LEU A 16 13.67 -12.30 -1.86
CA LEU A 16 14.05 -10.96 -2.30
C LEU A 16 13.57 -10.65 -3.73
N SER A 17 12.72 -11.51 -4.31
CA SER A 17 11.97 -11.18 -5.52
C SER A 17 11.04 -10.01 -5.20
N SER A 18 11.60 -8.81 -5.41
CA SER A 18 10.98 -7.50 -5.55
C SER A 18 9.48 -7.55 -5.32
N CYS A 19 9.03 -6.95 -4.22
CA CYS A 19 7.64 -6.61 -3.97
C CYS A 19 7.16 -5.70 -5.11
N LYS A 20 6.88 -6.29 -6.28
CA LYS A 20 6.32 -5.62 -7.43
C LYS A 20 4.84 -5.51 -7.09
N PRO A 21 4.30 -4.29 -6.95
CA PRO A 21 2.87 -4.13 -6.70
C PRO A 21 2.11 -4.92 -7.76
N ALA A 22 1.08 -5.66 -7.35
CA ALA A 22 0.21 -6.32 -8.30
C ALA A 22 -0.50 -5.23 -9.13
N GLY A 23 -0.35 -5.25 -10.45
CA GLY A 23 -0.96 -4.30 -11.37
C GLY A 23 -0.18 -3.00 -11.59
N GLU A 24 -0.78 -2.08 -12.34
CA GLU A 24 -0.24 -0.75 -12.60
C GLU A 24 -0.40 0.14 -11.34
N PRO A 25 0.69 0.72 -10.79
CA PRO A 25 0.63 1.49 -9.53
C PRO A 25 -0.38 2.63 -9.57
N LYS A 26 -0.50 3.30 -10.72
CA LYS A 26 -1.49 4.37 -10.91
C LYS A 26 -2.91 3.85 -10.73
N GLN A 27 -3.26 2.75 -11.40
CA GLN A 27 -4.58 2.15 -11.33
C GLN A 27 -4.89 1.69 -9.90
N PHE A 28 -3.91 1.10 -9.22
CA PHE A 28 -4.07 0.68 -7.83
C PHE A 28 -4.44 1.85 -6.91
N VAL A 29 -3.70 2.97 -7.01
CA VAL A 29 -3.96 4.16 -6.19
C VAL A 29 -5.31 4.80 -6.56
N GLU A 30 -5.65 4.86 -7.85
CA GLU A 30 -6.96 5.36 -8.31
C GLU A 30 -8.11 4.50 -7.78
N SER A 31 -8.00 3.17 -7.84
CA SER A 31 -9.00 2.26 -7.30
C SER A 31 -9.17 2.42 -5.79
N TYR A 32 -8.07 2.60 -5.05
CA TYR A 32 -8.13 2.83 -3.61
C TYR A 32 -8.92 4.10 -3.27
N TYR A 33 -8.58 5.24 -3.89
CA TYR A 33 -9.27 6.50 -3.60
C TYR A 33 -10.70 6.54 -4.16
N ASN A 34 -11.00 5.82 -5.25
CA ASN A 34 -12.37 5.64 -5.70
C ASN A 34 -13.25 4.92 -4.66
N ASN A 35 -12.71 3.89 -4.00
CA ASN A 35 -13.44 3.22 -2.93
C ASN A 35 -13.69 4.15 -1.74
N ILE A 36 -12.72 4.99 -1.36
CA ILE A 36 -12.92 6.02 -0.33
C ILE A 36 -14.03 7.00 -0.75
N LEU A 37 -13.97 7.52 -1.97
CA LEU A 37 -14.92 8.52 -2.48
C LEU A 37 -16.35 7.97 -2.66
N GLN A 38 -16.49 6.66 -2.82
CA GLN A 38 -17.78 5.97 -2.92
C GLN A 38 -18.27 5.39 -1.58
N ASN A 39 -17.60 5.71 -0.47
CA ASN A 39 -17.88 5.18 0.87
C ASN A 39 -17.78 3.64 0.99
N ASN A 40 -17.02 3.00 0.09
CA ASN A 40 -16.71 1.57 0.10
C ASN A 40 -15.46 1.31 0.97
N PHE A 41 -15.50 1.68 2.25
CA PHE A 41 -14.31 1.70 3.12
C PHE A 41 -13.72 0.31 3.38
N SER A 42 -14.53 -0.75 3.48
CA SER A 42 -14.03 -2.13 3.62
C SER A 42 -13.24 -2.57 2.38
N ASP A 43 -13.68 -2.20 1.18
CA ASP A 43 -12.95 -2.50 -0.06
C ASP A 43 -11.62 -1.73 -0.11
N ALA A 44 -11.61 -0.45 0.28
CA ALA A 44 -10.38 0.33 0.41
C ALA A 44 -9.42 -0.29 1.45
N TYR A 45 -9.92 -0.73 2.60
CA TYR A 45 -9.13 -1.44 3.61
C TYR A 45 -8.54 -2.73 3.05
N ASN A 46 -9.32 -3.49 2.28
CA ASN A 46 -8.87 -4.74 1.71
C ASN A 46 -7.72 -4.59 0.70
N MET A 47 -7.59 -3.42 0.09
CA MET A 47 -6.46 -3.09 -0.78
C MET A 47 -5.17 -2.81 0.00
N LEU A 48 -5.21 -2.51 1.30
CA LEU A 48 -4.01 -2.25 2.09
C LEU A 48 -3.08 -3.47 2.15
N CYS A 49 -1.78 -3.22 2.26
CA CYS A 49 -0.82 -4.29 2.44
C CYS A 49 -1.02 -4.98 3.80
N THR A 50 -0.61 -6.25 3.89
CA THR A 50 -0.74 -7.06 5.12
C THR A 50 -0.15 -6.36 6.34
N GLN A 51 0.98 -5.67 6.19
CA GLN A 51 1.63 -4.97 7.30
C GLN A 51 0.77 -3.82 7.84
N SER A 52 0.06 -3.08 6.98
CA SER A 52 -0.87 -2.05 7.43
C SER A 52 -2.04 -2.66 8.19
N LYS A 53 -2.59 -3.78 7.71
CA LYS A 53 -3.71 -4.48 8.37
C LYS A 53 -3.36 -5.07 9.74
N ILE A 54 -2.08 -5.37 9.98
CA ILE A 54 -1.59 -5.80 11.30
C ILE A 54 -1.64 -4.65 12.30
N ASN A 55 -1.30 -3.44 11.86
CA ASN A 55 -1.20 -2.26 12.72
C ASN A 55 -2.54 -1.53 12.88
N TYR A 56 -3.46 -1.72 11.95
CA TYR A 56 -4.74 -1.01 11.91
C TYR A 56 -5.87 -2.03 11.71
N PRO A 57 -6.65 -2.32 12.77
CA PRO A 57 -7.88 -3.10 12.64
C PRO A 57 -8.85 -2.47 11.62
N GLU A 58 -9.62 -3.30 10.94
CA GLU A 58 -10.57 -2.84 9.92
C GLU A 58 -11.62 -1.88 10.50
N GLU A 59 -12.12 -2.18 11.71
CA GLU A 59 -13.12 -1.37 12.40
C GLU A 59 -12.61 0.06 12.69
N ASP A 60 -11.38 0.20 13.15
CA ASP A 60 -10.75 1.49 13.43
C ASP A 60 -10.52 2.28 12.14
N PHE A 61 -10.11 1.60 11.07
CA PHE A 61 -9.95 2.21 9.76
C PHE A 61 -11.30 2.75 9.24
N ILE A 62 -12.37 1.95 9.31
CA ILE A 62 -13.69 2.35 8.83
C ILE A 62 -14.21 3.52 9.65
N LEU A 63 -14.11 3.47 10.99
CA LEU A 63 -14.55 4.55 11.87
C LEU A 63 -13.81 5.86 11.55
N TYR A 64 -12.49 5.78 11.32
CA TYR A 64 -11.70 6.93 10.94
C TYR A 64 -12.13 7.54 9.59
N GLN A 65 -12.40 6.70 8.58
CA GLN A 65 -12.87 7.21 7.28
C GLN A 65 -14.27 7.83 7.37
N GLN A 66 -15.18 7.27 8.17
CA GLN A 66 -16.50 7.87 8.42
C GLN A 66 -16.38 9.24 9.08
N LEU A 67 -15.54 9.36 10.11
CA LEU A 67 -15.28 10.64 10.78
C LEU A 67 -14.68 11.66 9.82
N LEU A 68 -13.79 11.24 8.92
CA LEU A 68 -13.25 12.11 7.88
C LEU A 68 -14.32 12.56 6.89
N ASP A 69 -15.20 11.68 6.41
CA ASP A 69 -16.28 12.02 5.47
C ASP A 69 -17.28 13.01 6.09
N GLU A 70 -17.58 12.86 7.38
CA GLU A 70 -18.43 13.78 8.14
C GLU A 70 -17.77 15.15 8.36
N ALA A 71 -16.47 15.17 8.69
CA ALA A 71 -15.75 16.40 9.00
C ALA A 71 -15.29 17.16 7.73
N TYR A 72 -14.94 16.42 6.68
CA TYR A 72 -14.36 16.92 5.43
C TYR A 72 -14.96 16.17 4.25
N ASN A 73 -15.75 16.87 3.44
CA ASN A 73 -16.29 16.28 2.22
C ASN A 73 -15.17 16.09 1.18
N PHE A 74 -14.71 14.85 1.01
CA PHE A 74 -13.68 14.50 0.03
C PHE A 74 -14.27 14.43 -1.38
N THR A 75 -14.26 15.56 -2.09
CA THR A 75 -15.00 15.71 -3.35
C THR A 75 -14.33 15.12 -4.59
N GLY A 76 -13.05 14.75 -4.52
CA GLY A 76 -12.31 14.29 -5.71
C GLY A 76 -10.81 14.16 -5.51
N PHE A 77 -10.16 13.52 -6.48
CA PHE A 77 -8.71 13.33 -6.49
C PHE A 77 -8.15 13.29 -7.92
N THR A 78 -6.83 13.42 -8.05
CA THR A 78 -6.10 13.20 -9.31
C THR A 78 -4.83 12.44 -8.99
N VAL A 79 -4.58 11.34 -9.70
CA VAL A 79 -3.36 10.53 -9.53
C VAL A 79 -2.41 10.79 -10.70
N GLU A 80 -1.29 11.42 -10.39
CA GLU A 80 -0.23 11.69 -11.34
C GLU A 80 0.99 10.83 -11.04
N GLN A 81 1.50 10.15 -12.06
CA GLN A 81 2.78 9.47 -11.95
C GLN A 81 3.89 10.52 -12.03
N ILE A 82 4.57 10.77 -10.92
CA ILE A 82 5.74 11.64 -10.90
C ILE A 82 6.87 10.92 -11.66
N SER A 83 7.30 11.49 -12.78
CA SER A 83 8.26 10.89 -13.72
C SER A 83 9.56 10.41 -13.06
N ASN A 84 9.98 9.17 -13.35
CA ASN A 84 11.31 8.58 -13.11
C ASN A 84 11.94 8.86 -11.72
N ASN A 85 11.40 8.23 -10.69
CA ASN A 85 11.93 8.28 -9.31
C ASN A 85 13.27 7.52 -9.10
N ARG A 86 14.09 7.29 -10.13
CA ARG A 86 15.38 6.58 -9.96
C ARG A 86 16.34 7.29 -8.97
N ASN A 87 16.07 8.54 -8.59
CA ASN A 87 16.93 9.34 -7.70
C ASN A 87 16.18 10.20 -6.65
N LYS A 88 14.91 9.92 -6.32
CA LYS A 88 14.22 10.68 -5.27
C LYS A 88 14.20 9.93 -3.95
N TYR A 89 14.71 10.58 -2.90
CA TYR A 89 14.55 10.12 -1.53
C TYR A 89 13.12 10.43 -1.09
N ILE A 90 12.37 9.40 -0.71
CA ILE A 90 11.07 9.53 -0.05
C ILE A 90 11.29 9.13 1.41
N ASP A 91 11.01 10.05 2.34
CA ASP A 91 11.18 9.84 3.78
C ASP A 91 12.57 9.33 4.20
N GLY A 92 13.61 9.83 3.54
CA GLY A 92 15.01 9.48 3.82
C GLY A 92 15.48 8.16 3.21
N VAL A 93 14.63 7.46 2.45
CA VAL A 93 14.96 6.21 1.76
C VAL A 93 15.00 6.46 0.25
N LYS A 94 16.07 5.99 -0.40
CA LYS A 94 16.24 6.07 -1.85
C LYS A 94 15.50 4.95 -2.57
#